data_AF-A0AAE0YT20-F1
#
_entry.id   AF-A0AAE0YT20-F1
#
_cell.length_a   1.000
_cell.length_b   1.000
_cell.length_c   1.000
_cell.angle_alpha   90.00
_cell.angle_beta   90.00
_cell.angle_gamma   90.00
#
_symmetry.space_group_name_H-M   'P 1'
#
loop_
_entity.id
_entity.type
_entity.pdbx_description
1 polymer ?
#
loop_
_entity_poly.entity_id
_entity_poly.type
_entity_poly.pdbx_seq_one_letter_code
_entity_poly.pdbx_strand_id
1 'polypeptide(L)'
;METFTTRKGKTGIIIDKFRFKKDKEHKQSISWRCTNYQCKSRCTTDVQLSEVLSFPTAHNHEPEDDRTIQRHQVRGAVKRKAEESVHERPLKIACTEVQCYDSLDFNDAKCYASRYTVQGKK
;
A
#
# COMPACT_ATOMS: atom_id res chain seq x y z
N MET A 1 -6.98 -3.52 11.97
CA MET A 1 -6.47 -2.58 10.95
C MET A 1 -5.28 -3.21 10.27
N GLU A 2 -5.02 -2.87 9.02
CA GLU A 2 -3.92 -3.43 8.25
C GLU A 2 -2.92 -2.32 7.88
N THR A 3 -1.63 -2.64 7.81
CA THR A 3 -0.59 -1.69 7.37
C THR A 3 -0.12 -2.04 5.96
N PHE A 4 0.28 -1.03 5.20
CA PHE A 4 0.87 -1.25 3.89
C PHE A 4 2.03 -0.28 3.64
N THR A 5 2.92 -0.66 2.72
CA THR A 5 4.00 0.22 2.27
C THR A 5 3.67 0.79 0.90
N THR A 6 3.80 2.10 0.75
CA THR A 6 3.68 2.77 -0.55
C THR A 6 4.91 2.51 -1.42
N ARG A 7 4.81 2.76 -2.73
CA ARG A 7 5.95 2.70 -3.67
C ARG A 7 7.15 3.60 -3.31
N LYS A 8 6.93 4.60 -2.46
CA LYS A 8 7.99 5.51 -1.98
C LYS A 8 8.60 5.05 -0.65
N GLY A 9 8.27 3.85 -0.17
CA GLY A 9 8.78 3.30 1.09
C GLY A 9 8.07 3.84 2.34
N LYS A 10 7.05 4.71 2.19
CA LYS A 10 6.31 5.24 3.33
C LYS A 10 5.22 4.28 3.78
N THR A 11 5.04 4.12 5.09
CA THR A 11 3.96 3.34 5.71
C THR A 11 2.62 4.06 5.60
N GLY A 12 1.58 3.29 5.30
CA GLY A 12 0.18 3.68 5.33
C GLY A 12 -0.64 2.65 6.10
N ILE A 13 -1.89 3.00 6.42
CA ILE A 13 -2.82 2.11 7.12
C ILE A 13 -4.13 1.97 6.34
N ILE A 14 -4.80 0.84 6.51
CA ILE A 14 -6.12 0.54 5.96
C ILE A 14 -7.07 0.30 7.13
N ILE A 15 -8.17 1.06 7.14
CA ILE A 15 -9.27 0.94 8.09
C ILE A 15 -10.56 0.95 7.26
N ASP A 16 -11.42 -0.06 7.43
CA ASP A 16 -12.72 -0.17 6.73
C ASP A 16 -12.64 0.03 5.21
N LYS A 17 -11.61 -0.56 4.57
CA LYS A 17 -11.31 -0.43 3.13
C LYS A 17 -11.01 1.01 2.66
N PHE A 18 -10.74 1.92 3.60
CA PHE A 18 -10.18 3.24 3.31
C PHE A 18 -8.68 3.25 3.59
N ARG A 19 -7.92 3.81 2.65
CA ARG A 19 -6.48 3.98 2.80
C ARG A 19 -6.15 5.34 3.39
N PHE A 20 -5.23 5.33 4.34
CA PHE A 20 -4.71 6.53 4.96
C PHE A 20 -3.19 6.59 4.85
N LYS A 21 -2.69 7.80 4.65
CA LYS A 21 -1.27 8.14 4.67
C LYS A 21 -0.95 8.93 5.93
N LYS A 22 0.28 8.76 6.43
CA LYS A 22 0.80 9.52 7.56
C LYS A 22 0.77 11.02 7.24
N ASP A 23 0.12 11.81 8.11
CA ASP A 23 0.04 13.28 8.00
C ASP A 23 0.98 13.92 9.02
N LYS A 24 0.80 13.61 10.30
CA LYS A 24 1.62 14.12 11.40
C LYS A 24 1.99 13.02 12.38
N GLU A 25 3.17 13.14 12.96
CA GLU A 25 3.64 12.26 14.03
C GLU A 25 3.82 13.07 15.30
N HIS A 26 3.24 12.57 16.38
CA HIS A 26 3.37 13.08 17.73
C HIS A 26 4.13 12.05 18.59
N LYS A 27 4.52 12.45 19.80
CA LYS A 27 5.30 11.58 20.71
C LYS A 27 4.62 10.25 21.03
N GLN A 28 3.29 10.24 21.07
CA GLN A 28 2.47 9.08 21.49
C GLN A 28 1.33 8.79 20.51
N SER A 29 1.29 9.46 19.36
CA SER A 29 0.25 9.19 18.37
C SER A 29 0.67 9.57 16.97
N ILE A 30 0.06 8.94 15.98
CA ILE A 30 0.24 9.27 14.58
C ILE A 30 -1.11 9.67 14.02
N SER A 31 -1.17 10.87 13.42
CA SER A 31 -2.34 11.35 12.71
C SER A 31 -2.24 10.97 11.23
N TRP A 32 -3.32 10.41 10.72
CA TRP A 32 -3.44 9.91 9.36
C TRP A 32 -4.52 10.69 8.62
N ARG A 33 -4.31 10.85 7.31
CA ARG A 33 -5.29 11.45 6.41
C ARG A 33 -5.62 10.47 5.30
N CYS A 34 -6.86 10.46 4.85
CA CYS A 34 -7.26 9.69 3.68
C CYS A 34 -6.35 9.99 2.48
N THR A 35 -6.09 8.96 1.67
CA THR A 35 -5.28 9.10 0.45
C THR A 35 -5.99 9.85 -0.66
N ASN A 36 -7.33 9.85 -0.68
CA ASN A 36 -8.12 10.61 -1.63
C ASN A 36 -7.97 12.12 -1.37
N TYR A 37 -7.52 12.86 -2.38
CA TYR A 37 -7.22 14.30 -2.26
C TYR A 37 -8.44 15.15 -1.90
N GLN A 38 -9.62 14.78 -2.40
CA GLN A 38 -10.85 15.51 -2.10
C GLN A 38 -11.42 15.13 -0.72
N CYS A 39 -10.93 14.05 -0.12
CA CYS A 39 -11.40 13.58 1.18
C CYS A 39 -10.63 14.27 2.31
N LYS A 40 -11.39 14.81 3.26
CA LYS A 40 -10.84 15.43 4.48
C LYS A 40 -10.81 14.47 5.65
N SER A 41 -11.12 13.19 5.43
CA SER A 41 -11.20 12.22 6.52
C SER A 41 -9.84 12.01 7.19
N ARG A 42 -9.86 11.97 8.53
CA ARG A 42 -8.70 11.78 9.38
C ARG A 42 -8.98 10.75 10.45
N CYS A 43 -7.93 10.08 10.89
CA CYS A 43 -7.93 9.21 12.05
C CYS A 43 -6.60 9.33 12.78
N THR A 44 -6.55 8.84 14.02
CA THR A 44 -5.34 8.86 14.84
C THR A 44 -5.13 7.47 15.43
N THR A 45 -3.90 6.98 15.37
CA THR A 45 -3.50 5.71 15.98
C THR A 45 -2.42 5.96 17.03
N ASP A 46 -2.18 4.96 17.86
CA ASP A 46 -0.95 4.90 18.64
C ASP A 46 0.28 4.78 17.73
N VAL A 47 1.46 5.15 18.24
CA VAL A 47 2.75 5.04 17.54
C VAL A 47 3.09 3.60 17.22
N GLN A 48 2.71 2.64 18.07
CA GLN A 48 2.93 1.22 17.84
C GLN A 48 1.97 0.62 16.81
N LEU A 49 1.04 1.41 16.25
CA LEU A 49 0.01 0.91 15.34
C LEU A 49 -0.71 -0.31 15.94
N SER A 50 -0.98 -0.29 17.24
CA SER A 50 -1.70 -1.37 17.93
C SER A 50 -3.19 -1.06 18.01
N GLU A 51 -3.53 0.21 18.25
CA GLU A 51 -4.91 0.65 18.42
C GLU A 51 -5.21 1.97 17.68
N VAL A 52 -6.49 2.16 17.37
CA VAL A 52 -7.04 3.38 16.80
C VAL A 52 -7.53 4.25 17.95
N LEU A 53 -6.81 5.34 18.23
CA LEU A 53 -7.16 6.31 19.29
C LEU A 53 -8.32 7.22 18.86
N SER A 54 -8.44 7.48 17.56
CA SER A 54 -9.53 8.26 16.98
C SER A 54 -9.97 7.65 15.66
N PHE A 55 -11.23 7.20 15.62
CA PHE A 55 -11.81 6.57 14.45
C PHE A 55 -11.91 7.53 13.25
N PRO A 56 -11.91 7.00 12.01
CA PRO A 56 -12.10 7.82 10.82
C PRO A 56 -13.37 8.66 10.86
N THR A 57 -13.24 9.94 10.51
CA THR A 57 -14.38 10.81 10.25
C THR A 57 -15.12 10.43 8.96
N ALA A 58 -16.29 11.03 8.71
CA ALA A 58 -17.06 10.78 7.50
C ALA A 58 -16.24 11.00 6.20
N HIS A 59 -16.34 10.02 5.29
CA HIS A 59 -15.76 10.08 3.95
C HIS A 59 -16.76 10.68 2.96
N ASN A 60 -16.24 11.35 1.93
CA ASN A 60 -17.01 11.89 0.80
C ASN A 60 -16.88 11.03 -0.46
N HIS A 61 -16.43 9.79 -0.31
CA HIS A 61 -16.30 8.82 -1.38
C HIS A 61 -16.55 7.43 -0.81
N GLU A 62 -16.88 6.50 -1.71
CA GLU A 62 -17.12 5.12 -1.35
C GLU A 62 -15.82 4.41 -0.94
N PRO A 63 -15.91 3.33 -0.14
CA PRO A 63 -14.77 2.49 0.19
C PRO A 63 -14.12 1.92 -1.07
N GLU A 64 -12.81 1.68 -1.03
CA GLU A 64 -12.11 1.08 -2.16
C GLU A 64 -12.41 -0.44 -2.23
N ASP A 65 -12.41 -0.98 -3.44
CA ASP A 65 -12.52 -2.42 -3.65
C ASP A 65 -11.23 -3.14 -3.20
N ASP A 66 -11.37 -4.38 -2.74
CA ASP A 66 -10.26 -5.17 -2.22
C ASP A 66 -9.17 -5.35 -3.30
N ARG A 67 -9.58 -5.50 -4.57
CA ARG A 67 -8.65 -5.61 -5.70
C ARG A 67 -7.78 -4.38 -5.87
N THR A 68 -8.35 -3.19 -5.74
CA THR A 68 -7.61 -1.94 -5.80
C THR A 68 -6.61 -1.84 -4.65
N ILE A 69 -7.03 -2.15 -3.42
CA ILE A 69 -6.17 -2.12 -2.23
C ILE A 69 -4.99 -3.09 -2.42
N GLN A 70 -5.28 -4.35 -2.74
CA GLN A 70 -4.28 -5.40 -2.94
C GLN A 70 -3.32 -5.06 -4.09
N ARG A 71 -3.83 -4.51 -5.20
CA ARG A 71 -3.00 -3.98 -6.29
C ARG A 71 -1.99 -2.94 -5.78
N HIS A 72 -2.40 -2.04 -4.89
CA HIS A 72 -1.49 -1.05 -4.34
C HIS A 72 -0.43 -1.66 -3.42
N GLN A 73 -0.80 -2.64 -2.61
CA GLN A 73 0.12 -3.39 -1.74
C GLN A 73 1.16 -4.16 -2.55
N VAL A 74 0.73 -4.99 -3.51
CA VAL A 74 1.61 -5.76 -4.40
C VAL A 74 2.57 -4.86 -5.14
N ARG A 75 2.08 -3.75 -5.71
CA ARG A 75 2.94 -2.79 -6.43
C ARG A 75 4.05 -2.20 -5.56
N GLY A 76 3.79 -1.96 -4.27
CA GLY A 76 4.81 -1.52 -3.32
C GLY A 76 5.81 -2.62 -3.01
N ALA A 77 5.32 -3.83 -2.75
CA ALA A 77 6.13 -5.00 -2.41
C ALA A 77 7.05 -5.44 -3.56
N VAL A 78 6.51 -5.57 -4.79
CA VAL A 78 7.28 -5.95 -5.98
C VAL A 78 8.42 -4.97 -6.23
N LYS A 79 8.18 -3.66 -6.07
CA LYS A 79 9.24 -2.66 -6.24
C LYS A 79 10.38 -2.90 -5.25
N ARG A 80 10.05 -3.02 -3.97
CA ARG A 80 11.04 -3.21 -2.89
C ARG A 80 11.84 -4.50 -3.09
N LYS A 81 11.14 -5.61 -3.36
CA LYS A 81 11.79 -6.91 -3.61
C LYS A 81 12.66 -6.89 -4.87
N ALA A 82 12.27 -6.15 -5.91
CA ALA A 82 13.11 -5.97 -7.10
C ALA A 82 14.38 -5.14 -6.81
N GLU A 83 14.31 -4.16 -5.91
CA GLU A 83 15.48 -3.38 -5.46
C GLU A 83 16.38 -4.21 -4.53
N GLU A 84 15.82 -5.08 -3.69
CA GLU A 84 16.56 -5.98 -2.77
C GLU A 84 17.21 -7.17 -3.51
N SER A 85 16.49 -7.77 -4.46
CA SER A 85 16.88 -8.97 -5.20
C SER A 85 17.13 -8.65 -6.67
N VAL A 86 18.15 -7.82 -6.94
CA VAL A 86 18.50 -7.30 -8.28
C VAL A 86 18.72 -8.41 -9.33
N HIS A 87 19.16 -9.59 -8.91
CA HIS A 87 19.43 -10.73 -9.80
C HIS A 87 18.18 -11.56 -10.14
N GLU A 88 17.08 -11.37 -9.42
CA GLU A 88 15.86 -12.11 -9.68
C GLU A 88 15.07 -11.48 -10.84
N ARG A 89 14.49 -12.33 -11.68
CA ARG A 89 13.65 -11.86 -12.79
C ARG A 89 12.42 -11.14 -12.22
N PRO A 90 12.12 -9.90 -12.65
CA PRO A 90 10.99 -9.14 -12.10
C PRO A 90 9.63 -9.85 -12.19
N LEU A 91 9.45 -10.70 -13.21
CA LEU A 91 8.24 -11.50 -13.36
C LEU A 91 8.10 -12.56 -12.26
N LYS A 92 9.20 -13.18 -11.83
CA LYS A 92 9.19 -14.15 -10.73
C LYS A 92 8.75 -13.47 -9.44
N ILE A 93 9.35 -12.32 -9.12
CA ILE A 93 8.98 -11.50 -7.96
C ILE A 93 7.50 -11.12 -8.02
N ALA A 94 7.03 -10.60 -9.16
CA ALA A 94 5.65 -10.19 -9.32
C ALA A 94 4.64 -11.34 -9.17
N CYS A 95 4.94 -12.52 -9.72
CA CYS A 95 4.09 -13.69 -9.57
C CYS A 95 3.99 -14.14 -8.10
N THR A 96 5.12 -14.21 -7.40
CA THR A 96 5.14 -14.58 -5.98
C THR A 96 4.30 -13.61 -5.14
N GLU A 97 4.41 -12.30 -5.38
CA GLU A 97 3.59 -11.33 -4.62
C GLU A 97 2.11 -11.40 -4.96
N VAL A 98 1.75 -11.63 -6.23
CA VAL A 98 0.35 -11.72 -6.66
C VAL A 98 -0.33 -12.96 -6.08
N GLN A 99 0.39 -14.07 -5.95
CA GLN A 99 -0.15 -15.32 -5.36
C GLN A 99 -0.58 -15.17 -3.90
N CYS A 100 -0.14 -14.14 -3.19
CA CYS A 100 -0.58 -13.86 -1.83
C CYS A 100 -1.99 -13.25 -1.75
N TYR A 101 -2.64 -12.96 -2.89
CA TYR A 101 -3.89 -12.21 -2.95
C TYR A 101 -4.89 -12.85 -3.92
N ASP A 102 -6.08 -13.20 -3.43
CA ASP A 102 -7.09 -13.92 -4.21
C ASP A 102 -7.73 -13.08 -5.34
N SER A 103 -7.70 -11.75 -5.24
CA SER A 103 -8.37 -10.87 -6.21
C SER A 103 -7.50 -10.48 -7.41
N LEU A 104 -6.24 -10.91 -7.44
CA LEU A 104 -5.25 -10.57 -8.46
C LEU A 104 -4.90 -11.79 -9.32
N ASP A 105 -4.55 -11.53 -10.58
CA ASP A 105 -4.31 -12.58 -11.56
C ASP A 105 -2.92 -12.47 -12.24
N PHE A 106 -2.62 -13.43 -13.10
CA PHE A 106 -1.34 -13.47 -13.81
C PHE A 106 -1.11 -12.27 -14.75
N ASN A 107 -2.17 -11.63 -15.27
CA ASN A 107 -2.02 -10.41 -16.07
C ASN A 107 -1.60 -9.23 -15.20
N ASP A 108 -2.08 -9.16 -13.96
CA ASP A 108 -1.59 -8.18 -12.98
C ASP A 108 -0.08 -8.34 -12.74
N ALA A 109 0.39 -9.59 -12.53
CA ALA A 109 1.81 -9.88 -12.35
C ALA A 109 2.66 -9.41 -13.55
N LYS A 110 2.23 -9.71 -14.78
CA LYS A 110 2.87 -9.22 -16.01
C LYS A 110 2.93 -7.69 -16.05
N CYS A 111 1.83 -7.01 -15.71
CA CYS A 111 1.76 -5.55 -15.68
C CYS A 111 2.71 -4.93 -14.64
N TYR A 112 2.93 -5.61 -13.51
CA TYR A 112 3.86 -5.12 -12.49
C TYR A 112 5.31 -5.36 -12.89
N ALA A 113 5.62 -6.55 -13.41
CA ALA A 113 6.97 -6.94 -13.85
C ALA A 113 7.51 -6.05 -14.96
N SER A 114 6.68 -5.70 -15.96
CA SER A 114 7.09 -4.91 -17.13
C SER A 114 7.66 -3.53 -16.78
N ARG A 115 7.29 -2.98 -15.62
CA ARG A 115 7.77 -1.69 -15.13
C ARG A 115 9.21 -1.73 -14.59
N TYR A 116 9.70 -2.92 -14.22
CA TYR A 116 11.01 -3.10 -13.59
C TYR A 116 12.01 -3.84 -14.49
N THR A 117 11.55 -4.49 -15.56
CA THR A 117 12.42 -5.09 -16.59
C THR A 117 13.29 -4.08 -17.36
N VAL A 118 13.01 -2.78 -17.27
CA VAL A 118 13.71 -1.72 -18.04
C VAL A 118 14.91 -1.12 -17.29
N GLN A 119 15.09 -1.41 -15.99
CA GLN A 119 16.18 -0.80 -15.21
C GLN A 119 17.56 -1.46 -15.39
N GLY A 120 17.66 -2.54 -16.18
CA GLY A 120 18.91 -3.24 -16.49
C GLY A 120 19.62 -2.82 -17.78
N LYS A 121 19.24 -1.69 -18.39
CA LYS A 121 19.97 -1.12 -19.53
C LYS A 121 20.61 0.21 -19.14
N LYS A 122 21.71 0.14 -18.41
CA LYS A 122 22.75 1.17 -18.39
C LYS A 122 24.09 0.49 -18.51
#